data_AF-A0A6M1ZLZ5-F1
#
_entry.id   AF-A0A6M1ZLZ5-F1
#
_cell.length_a   1.000
_cell.length_b   1.000
_cell.length_c   1.000
_cell.angle_alpha   90.00
_cell.angle_beta   90.00
_cell.angle_gamma   90.00
#
_symmetry.space_group_name_H-M   'P 1'
#
loop_
_entity.id
_entity.type
_entity.pdbx_description
1 polymer ?
#
loop_
_entity_poly.entity_id
_entity_poly.type
_entity_poly.pdbx_seq_one_letter_code
_entity_poly.pdbx_strand_id
1 'polypeptide(L)'
;MEAQVEEKGDVVVVRVEGRLDAASAPQLEKQINSIIDAGHFKLLLNFSGVDYLSSAGMRLMLSASKKLKSLEGKLIACCLN
;
A
#
# COMPACT_ATOMS: atom_id res chain seq x y z
N MET A 1 -12.73 1.00 -4.34
CA MET A 1 -11.62 1.27 -3.40
C MET A 1 -11.16 2.68 -3.68
N GLU A 2 -11.03 3.46 -2.64
CA GLU A 2 -10.42 4.79 -2.72
C GLU A 2 -9.09 4.74 -1.97
N ALA A 3 -8.10 5.44 -2.51
CA ALA A 3 -6.78 5.54 -1.88
C ALA A 3 -6.31 6.99 -1.91
N GLN A 4 -6.09 7.55 -0.73
CA GLN A 4 -5.56 8.90 -0.55
C GLN A 4 -4.07 8.79 -0.20
N VAL A 5 -3.26 9.64 -0.81
CA VAL A 5 -1.80 9.67 -0.64
C VAL A 5 -1.41 10.98 0.00
N GLU A 6 -0.65 10.91 1.09
CA GLU A 6 -0.15 12.06 1.83
C GLU A 6 1.34 11.86 2.13
N GLU A 7 2.17 12.88 1.86
CA GLU A 7 3.59 12.87 2.20
C GLU A 7 3.80 13.47 3.60
N LYS A 8 4.47 12.73 4.49
CA LYS A 8 4.85 13.17 5.83
C LYS A 8 6.35 13.04 6.02
N GLY A 9 7.06 14.09 5.64
CA GLY A 9 8.52 14.08 5.61
C GLY A 9 9.01 13.03 4.63
N ASP A 10 9.77 12.05 5.12
CA ASP A 10 10.35 10.98 4.31
C ASP A 10 9.44 9.73 4.23
N VAL A 11 8.19 9.81 4.69
CA VAL A 11 7.23 8.69 4.66
C VAL A 11 6.01 9.08 3.83
N VAL A 12 5.62 8.20 2.90
CA VAL A 12 4.37 8.32 2.17
C VAL A 12 3.29 7.50 2.86
N VAL A 13 2.24 8.18 3.30
CA VAL A 13 1.07 7.56 3.92
C VAL A 13 0.02 7.33 2.84
N VAL A 14 -0.39 6.07 2.67
CA VAL A 14 -1.49 5.70 1.77
C VAL A 14 -2.65 5.20 2.62
N ARG A 15 -3.71 5.99 2.68
CA ARG A 15 -4.97 5.60 3.32
C ARG A 15 -5.81 4.84 2.32
N VAL A 16 -6.19 3.61 2.66
CA VAL A 16 -7.00 2.74 1.81
C VAL A 16 -8.39 2.63 2.41
N GLU A 17 -9.42 2.77 1.56
CA GLU A 17 -10.82 2.69 1.95
C GLU A 17 -11.62 1.69 1.09
N GLY A 18 -12.55 0.99 1.73
CA GLY A 18 -13.42 -0.04 1.16
C GLY A 18 -12.81 -1.44 1.19
N ARG A 19 -12.83 -2.14 0.07
CA ARG A 19 -12.40 -3.55 -0.03
C ARG A 19 -11.11 -3.67 -0.83
N LEU A 20 -10.16 -4.46 -0.33
CA LEU A 20 -8.94 -4.84 -1.04
C LEU A 20 -9.04 -6.31 -1.50
N ASP A 21 -9.55 -6.50 -2.72
CA ASP A 21 -9.83 -7.81 -3.31
C ASP A 21 -9.27 -7.93 -4.74
N ALA A 22 -9.66 -8.97 -5.49
CA ALA A 22 -9.12 -9.22 -6.82
C ALA A 22 -9.47 -8.12 -7.84
N ALA A 23 -10.58 -7.41 -7.65
CA ALA A 23 -10.99 -6.33 -8.55
C ALA A 23 -10.22 -5.04 -8.23
N SER A 24 -9.94 -4.80 -6.95
CA SER A 24 -9.37 -3.54 -6.50
C SER A 24 -7.84 -3.58 -6.35
N ALA A 25 -7.25 -4.73 -6.03
CA ALA A 25 -5.80 -4.87 -5.85
C ALA A 25 -4.95 -4.31 -7.02
N PRO A 26 -5.26 -4.54 -8.31
CA PRO A 26 -4.45 -3.99 -9.41
C PRO A 26 -4.36 -2.46 -9.41
N GLN A 27 -5.40 -1.77 -8.91
CA GLN A 27 -5.39 -0.31 -8.81
C GLN A 27 -4.42 0.17 -7.73
N LEU A 28 -4.47 -0.42 -6.53
CA LEU A 28 -3.55 -0.09 -5.44
C LEU A 28 -2.11 -0.44 -5.79
N GLU A 29 -1.89 -1.55 -6.49
CA GLU A 29 -0.55 -1.96 -6.95
C GLU A 29 0.06 -0.92 -7.89
N LYS A 30 -0.73 -0.39 -8.84
CA LYS A 30 -0.29 0.70 -9.71
C LYS A 30 0.10 1.94 -8.90
N GLN A 31 -0.72 2.35 -7.93
CA GLN A 31 -0.40 3.51 -7.09
C GLN A 31 0.87 3.32 -6.27
N ILE A 32 1.02 2.16 -5.61
CA ILE A 32 2.24 1.83 -4.85
C ILE A 32 3.46 1.84 -5.76
N ASN A 33 3.36 1.25 -6.96
CA ASN A 33 4.46 1.26 -7.91
C ASN A 33 4.81 2.68 -8.36
N SER A 34 3.84 3.54 -8.66
CA SER A 34 4.11 4.93 -9.01
C SER A 34 4.81 5.71 -7.89
N ILE A 35 4.45 5.47 -6.62
CA ILE A 35 5.11 6.06 -5.46
C ILE A 35 6.57 5.60 -5.36
N ILE A 36 6.81 4.29 -5.54
CA ILE A 36 8.16 3.72 -5.53
C ILE A 36 9.00 4.26 -6.68
N ASP A 37 8.43 4.34 -7.88
CA ASP A 37 9.13 4.79 -9.09
C ASP A 37 9.43 6.31 -9.01
N ALA A 38 8.68 7.07 -8.22
CA ALA A 38 8.96 8.47 -7.86
C ALA A 38 10.07 8.63 -6.80
N GLY A 39 10.65 7.53 -6.29
CA GLY A 39 11.77 7.55 -5.35
C GLY A 39 11.38 7.49 -3.88
N HIS A 40 10.09 7.29 -3.56
CA HIS A 40 9.66 7.13 -2.18
C HIS A 40 9.74 5.67 -1.73
N PHE A 41 10.60 5.39 -0.76
CA PHE A 41 10.87 4.01 -0.33
C PHE A 41 10.36 3.69 1.08
N LYS A 42 9.75 4.64 1.79
CA LYS A 42 9.13 4.41 3.10
C LYS A 42 7.62 4.64 2.99
N LEU A 43 6.85 3.56 3.00
CA LEU A 43 5.40 3.60 2.85
C LEU A 43 4.71 3.13 4.13
N LEU A 44 3.71 3.89 4.55
CA LEU A 44 2.75 3.51 5.58
C LEU A 44 1.39 3.30 4.95
N LEU A 45 0.90 2.06 4.94
CA LEU A 45 -0.44 1.74 4.47
C LEU A 45 -1.40 1.74 5.67
N ASN A 46 -2.39 2.64 5.63
CA ASN A 46 -3.40 2.78 6.67
C ASN A 46 -4.68 2.07 6.24
N PHE A 47 -5.03 1.02 6.99
CA PHE A 47 -6.18 0.14 6.74
C PHE A 47 -7.42 0.48 7.57
N SER A 48 -7.46 1.65 8.24
CA SER A 48 -8.60 2.04 9.10
C SER A 48 -9.94 2.10 8.38
N GLY A 49 -9.95 2.30 7.05
CA GLY A 49 -11.16 2.25 6.23
C GLY A 49 -11.33 0.96 5.43
N VAL A 50 -10.55 -0.09 5.70
CA VAL A 50 -10.62 -1.35 4.95
C VAL A 50 -11.50 -2.36 5.68
N ASP A 51 -12.65 -2.68 5.08
CA ASP A 51 -13.64 -3.60 5.65
C ASP A 51 -13.34 -5.07 5.31
N TYR A 52 -12.54 -5.30 4.27
CA TYR A 52 -12.24 -6.64 3.79
C TYR A 52 -10.92 -6.69 3.02
N LEU A 53 -10.11 -7.69 3.36
CA LEU A 53 -8.85 -8.01 2.70
C LEU A 53 -8.88 -9.45 2.19
N SER A 54 -8.76 -9.63 0.87
CA SER A 54 -8.72 -10.97 0.26
C SER A 54 -7.27 -11.48 0.10
N SER A 55 -7.13 -12.73 -0.34
CA SER A 55 -5.83 -13.31 -0.70
C SER A 55 -5.09 -12.52 -1.80
N ALA A 56 -5.82 -11.86 -2.70
CA ALA A 56 -5.24 -10.98 -3.72
C ALA A 56 -4.61 -9.74 -3.08
N GLY A 57 -5.29 -9.13 -2.10
CA GLY A 57 -4.76 -8.01 -1.33
C GLY A 57 -3.53 -8.38 -0.51
N MET A 58 -3.56 -9.53 0.17
CA MET A 58 -2.39 -10.06 0.89
C MET A 58 -1.19 -10.32 -0.04
N ARG A 59 -1.45 -10.87 -1.24
CA ARG A 59 -0.40 -11.10 -2.24
C ARG A 59 0.21 -9.78 -2.72
N LEU A 60 -0.61 -8.76 -2.95
CA LEU A 60 -0.15 -7.41 -3.27
C LEU A 60 0.75 -6.85 -2.17
N MET A 61 0.35 -6.96 -0.90
CA MET A 61 1.14 -6.51 0.24
C MET A 61 2.52 -7.18 0.30
N LEU A 62 2.55 -8.49 0.06
CA LEU A 62 3.78 -9.26 0.01
C LEU A 62 4.69 -8.82 -1.15
N SER A 63 4.13 -8.65 -2.35
CA SER A 63 4.87 -8.20 -3.54
C SER A 63 5.46 -6.80 -3.34
N ALA A 64 4.66 -5.86 -2.85
CA ALA A 64 5.09 -4.49 -2.56
C ALA A 64 6.20 -4.45 -1.50
N SER A 65 6.03 -5.21 -0.41
CA SER A 65 7.05 -5.32 0.65
C SER A 65 8.36 -5.90 0.12
N LYS A 66 8.32 -6.91 -0.76
CA LYS A 66 9.52 -7.48 -1.40
C LYS A 66 10.22 -6.46 -2.31
N LYS A 67 9.48 -5.74 -3.16
CA LYS A 67 10.01 -4.70 -4.05
C LYS A 67 10.71 -3.59 -3.24
N LEU A 68 10.06 -3.11 -2.19
CA LEU A 68 10.65 -2.10 -1.31
C LEU A 68 11.89 -2.61 -0.57
N LYS A 69 11.87 -3.85 -0.08
CA LYS A 69 13.03 -4.44 0.59
C LYS A 69 14.26 -4.53 -0.32
N SER A 70 14.10 -4.80 -1.62
CA SER A 70 15.23 -4.78 -2.57
C SER A 70 15.79 -3.39 -2.84
N LEU A 71 15.06 -2.34 -2.47
CA LEU A 71 15.45 -0.92 -2.60
C LEU A 71 15.86 -0.33 -1.24
N GLU A 72 16.17 -1.17 -0.25
CA GLU A 72 16.45 -0.77 1.14
C GLU A 72 15.31 0.06 1.80
N GLY A 73 14.12 -0.01 1.22
CA GLY A 73 12.90 0.62 1.66
C GLY A 73 12.12 -0.22 2.67
N LYS A 74 11.02 0.35 3.15
CA LYS A 74 10.14 -0.27 4.14
C LYS A 74 8.67 -0.02 3.81
N LEU A 75 7.87 -1.06 3.96
CA LEU A 75 6.41 -0.99 3.94
C LEU A 75 5.90 -1.40 5.32
N ILE A 76 5.11 -0.54 5.94
CA ILE A 76 4.43 -0.80 7.22
C ILE A 76 2.93 -0.73 6.99
N ALA A 77 2.18 -1.64 7.60
CA ALA A 77 0.72 -1.57 7.66
C ALA A 77 0.30 -1.15 9.08
N CYS A 78 -0.73 -0.31 9.20
CA CYS A 78 -1.36 0.02 10.47
C CYS A 78 -2.89 -0.06 10.36
N CYS A 79 -3.56 -0.09 11.52
CA CYS A 79 -5.02 -0.16 11.62
C CYS A 79 -5.63 -1.39 10.91
N LEU A 80 -4.99 -2.56 11.06
CA LEU A 80 -5.57 -3.84 10.66
C LEU A 80 -6.64 -4.24 11.70
N ASN A 81 -7.84 -4.56 11.22
CA ASN A 81 -8.93 -5.12 12.04
C ASN A 81 -8.84 -6.64 12.16
#